data_AF-A0A420DA06-F1
#
_entry.id   AF-A0A420DA06-F1
#
_cell.length_a   1.000
_cell.length_b   1.000
_cell.length_c   1.000
_cell.angle_alpha   90.00
_cell.angle_beta   90.00
_cell.angle_gamma   90.00
#
_symmetry.space_group_name_H-M   'P 1'
#
loop_
_entity.id
_entity.type
_entity.pdbx_description
1 polymer ?
#
loop_
_entity_poly.entity_id
_entity_poly.type
_entity_poly.pdbx_seq_one_letter_code
_entity_poly.pdbx_strand_id
1 'polypeptide(L)'
;MKKILLSLSLITAAFSSAQINVSESFETSSTPGFTNVSFYRSSVETPCVGSYGLTRGFWSGGAGGSTTYSSTSSNGGKLDISFKYKTFIYSNGSVNGNLKVEYSADGGQNYQTLSTINLTSVAPCANWSGSIPQSSVPAGADFKFRISGQWTSGDYWVILDDVKISQSPFLATSDITKKETTVYPNPFKEVIYLDNADAVKSVSIADISGRNIKTLAVTSKEIRLSDLKKGVYILTIENKDGSKKQTKLIKD
;
A
#
# COMPACT_ATOMS: atom_id res chain seq x y z
N MET A 1 -10.77 -48.79 -24.14
CA MET A 1 -11.55 -47.92 -23.24
C MET A 1 -10.78 -46.63 -23.02
N LYS A 2 -11.30 -45.52 -23.54
CA LYS A 2 -10.62 -44.22 -23.62
C LYS A 2 -10.49 -43.59 -22.24
N LYS A 3 -9.27 -43.20 -21.85
CA LYS A 3 -8.99 -42.42 -20.63
C LYS A 3 -9.32 -40.96 -20.92
N ILE A 4 -10.37 -40.44 -20.27
CA ILE A 4 -10.68 -39.00 -20.26
C ILE A 4 -9.80 -38.40 -19.14
N LEU A 5 -8.79 -37.63 -19.54
CA LEU A 5 -7.94 -36.87 -18.64
C LEU A 5 -8.63 -35.57 -18.25
N LEU A 6 -8.63 -35.35 -16.93
CA LEU A 6 -9.21 -34.24 -16.20
C LEU A 6 -8.45 -32.94 -16.53
N SER A 7 -9.01 -32.07 -17.37
CA SER A 7 -8.50 -30.70 -17.57
C SER A 7 -9.14 -29.77 -16.53
N LEU A 8 -8.56 -29.75 -15.33
CA LEU A 8 -8.87 -28.75 -14.31
C LEU A 8 -7.67 -27.79 -14.21
N SER A 9 -7.97 -26.51 -14.00
CA SER A 9 -7.05 -25.39 -13.69
C SER A 9 -6.36 -24.66 -14.85
N LEU A 10 -7.10 -23.75 -15.49
CA LEU A 10 -6.60 -22.40 -15.75
C LEU A 10 -7.78 -21.40 -15.82
N ILE A 11 -8.56 -21.32 -14.74
CA ILE A 11 -9.32 -20.09 -14.49
C ILE A 11 -8.31 -19.14 -13.84
N THR A 12 -7.60 -18.37 -14.68
CA THR A 12 -7.02 -17.11 -14.22
C THR A 12 -8.20 -16.28 -13.75
N ALA A 13 -8.44 -16.29 -12.43
CA ALA A 13 -9.35 -15.37 -11.82
C ALA A 13 -8.82 -13.97 -12.13
N ALA A 14 -9.48 -13.28 -13.06
CA ALA A 14 -9.41 -11.84 -13.17
C ALA A 14 -10.06 -11.29 -11.90
N PHE A 15 -9.35 -11.37 -10.77
CA PHE A 15 -9.67 -10.57 -9.61
C PHE A 15 -9.43 -9.14 -10.07
N SER A 16 -10.50 -8.41 -10.40
CA SER A 16 -10.45 -6.96 -10.38
C SER A 16 -10.20 -6.57 -8.94
N SER A 17 -8.93 -6.50 -8.53
CA SER A 17 -8.58 -5.97 -7.23
C SER A 17 -9.15 -4.55 -7.18
N ALA A 18 -10.00 -4.27 -6.20
CA ALA A 18 -10.42 -2.90 -5.92
C ALA A 18 -9.14 -2.06 -5.78
N GLN A 19 -9.03 -0.98 -6.53
CA GLN A 19 -7.82 -0.15 -6.62
C GLN A 19 -8.23 1.31 -6.62
N ILE A 20 -7.50 2.13 -5.88
CA ILE A 20 -7.75 3.58 -5.88
C ILE A 20 -7.14 4.16 -7.16
N ASN A 21 -8.00 4.54 -8.10
CA ASN A 21 -7.63 5.31 -9.28
C ASN A 21 -8.66 6.43 -9.48
N VAL A 22 -8.22 7.67 -9.29
CA VAL A 22 -9.05 8.86 -9.41
C VAL A 22 -8.34 9.90 -10.26
N SER A 23 -9.13 10.53 -11.12
CA SER A 23 -8.76 11.75 -11.83
C SER A 23 -9.97 12.67 -11.76
N GLU A 24 -9.87 13.72 -10.97
CA GLU A 24 -10.90 14.73 -10.77
C GLU A 24 -10.40 16.08 -11.29
N SER A 25 -10.98 16.54 -12.38
CA SER A 25 -10.69 17.83 -13.00
C SER A 25 -11.73 18.91 -12.64
N PHE A 26 -12.75 18.56 -11.84
CA PHE A 26 -13.84 19.44 -11.43
C PHE A 26 -14.67 20.06 -12.57
N GLU A 27 -14.54 19.53 -13.80
CA GLU A 27 -15.28 20.03 -14.96
C GLU A 27 -16.77 19.66 -14.91
N THR A 28 -17.14 18.63 -14.14
CA THR A 28 -18.52 18.24 -13.89
C THR A 28 -19.02 18.76 -12.53
N SER A 29 -20.33 18.97 -12.40
CA SER A 29 -20.93 19.36 -11.12
C SER A 29 -20.94 18.24 -10.08
N SER A 30 -20.76 16.99 -10.52
CA SER A 30 -20.53 15.85 -9.64
C SER A 30 -19.03 15.66 -9.42
N THR A 31 -18.64 15.46 -8.16
CA THR A 31 -17.25 15.16 -7.75
C THR A 31 -17.22 13.90 -6.89
N PRO A 32 -17.38 12.69 -7.49
CA PRO A 32 -17.57 11.45 -6.74
C PRO A 32 -16.44 11.17 -5.74
N GLY A 33 -16.81 10.83 -4.51
CA GLY A 33 -15.85 10.53 -3.43
C GLY A 33 -15.21 11.76 -2.79
N PHE A 34 -15.43 12.97 -3.31
CA PHE A 34 -14.96 14.22 -2.71
C PHE A 34 -16.02 14.84 -1.79
N THR A 35 -15.58 15.21 -0.59
CA THR A 35 -16.32 16.05 0.34
C THR A 35 -15.55 17.35 0.56
N ASN A 36 -16.22 18.48 0.35
CA ASN A 36 -15.61 19.80 0.41
C ASN A 36 -16.12 20.59 1.61
N VAL A 37 -15.21 21.13 2.41
CA VAL A 37 -15.50 22.06 3.51
C VAL A 37 -15.04 23.44 3.07
N SER A 38 -16.02 24.27 2.70
CA SER A 38 -15.85 25.67 2.29
C SER A 38 -14.99 25.92 1.04
N PHE A 39 -14.45 24.87 0.43
CA PHE A 39 -14.07 24.84 -0.98
C PHE A 39 -15.32 24.60 -1.83
N TYR A 40 -15.40 25.23 -2.99
CA TYR A 40 -16.54 25.07 -3.90
C TYR A 40 -16.08 25.17 -5.36
N ARG A 41 -16.79 24.45 -6.23
CA ARG A 41 -16.53 24.49 -7.67
C ARG A 41 -16.89 25.88 -8.22
N SER A 42 -15.96 26.49 -8.97
CA SER A 42 -16.14 27.82 -9.53
C SER A 42 -15.46 27.93 -10.90
N SER A 43 -15.97 28.84 -11.74
CA SER A 43 -15.39 29.25 -13.03
C SER A 43 -15.12 30.76 -13.09
N VAL A 44 -15.28 31.47 -11.96
CA VAL A 44 -15.11 32.93 -11.89
C VAL A 44 -13.69 33.33 -12.32
N GLU A 45 -12.71 32.57 -11.84
CA GLU A 45 -11.32 32.71 -12.25
C GLU A 45 -10.89 31.45 -13.00
N THR A 46 -10.15 31.64 -14.10
CA THR A 46 -9.71 30.52 -14.91
C THR A 46 -8.81 29.59 -14.08
N PRO A 47 -9.15 28.29 -13.97
CA PRO A 47 -8.32 27.29 -13.31
C PRO A 47 -7.06 27.00 -14.14
N CYS A 48 -6.31 25.97 -13.75
CA CYS A 48 -5.06 25.66 -14.45
C CYS A 48 -5.30 24.92 -15.76
N VAL A 49 -6.33 24.10 -15.81
CA VAL A 49 -6.79 23.38 -16.99
C VAL A 49 -8.31 23.49 -17.03
N GLY A 50 -8.89 23.63 -18.22
CA GLY A 50 -10.33 23.65 -18.37
C GLY A 50 -11.00 24.93 -17.86
N SER A 51 -12.24 24.80 -17.42
CA SER A 51 -13.14 25.92 -17.10
C SER A 51 -13.53 25.98 -15.63
N TYR A 52 -13.44 24.87 -14.89
CA TYR A 52 -13.86 24.82 -13.50
C TYR A 52 -12.79 24.23 -12.61
N GLY A 53 -12.55 24.88 -11.47
CA GLY A 53 -11.67 24.38 -10.43
C GLY A 53 -12.31 24.48 -9.06
N LEU A 54 -11.73 23.78 -8.10
CA LEU A 54 -12.18 23.81 -6.73
C LEU A 54 -11.55 25.00 -6.00
N THR A 55 -12.38 26.01 -5.71
CA THR A 55 -11.94 27.33 -5.32
C THR A 55 -12.25 27.63 -3.85
N ARG A 56 -11.37 28.39 -3.21
CA ARG A 56 -11.58 28.91 -1.86
C ARG A 56 -10.90 30.27 -1.65
N GLY A 57 -11.62 31.19 -1.02
CA GLY A 57 -11.06 32.43 -0.49
C GLY A 57 -10.53 32.25 0.93
N PHE A 58 -9.37 32.82 1.20
CA PHE A 58 -8.71 32.87 2.50
C PHE A 58 -8.54 34.32 2.94
N TRP A 59 -9.11 34.63 4.10
CA TRP A 59 -9.13 35.95 4.72
C TRP A 59 -9.41 35.77 6.22
N SER A 60 -9.43 36.86 7.00
CA SER A 60 -9.59 36.80 8.46
C SER A 60 -10.85 36.07 8.94
N GLY A 61 -11.98 36.23 8.24
CA GLY A 61 -13.24 35.50 8.52
C GLY A 61 -13.34 34.14 7.85
N GLY A 62 -12.37 33.76 7.01
CA GLY A 62 -12.32 32.53 6.22
C GLY A 62 -10.99 31.81 6.41
N ALA A 63 -10.61 31.52 7.66
CA ALA A 63 -9.25 31.10 7.96
C ALA A 63 -8.89 29.66 7.53
N GLY A 64 -9.86 28.79 7.28
CA GLY A 64 -9.56 27.40 6.94
C GLY A 64 -10.64 26.69 6.12
N GLY A 65 -10.22 25.70 5.33
CA GLY A 65 -11.11 24.86 4.53
C GLY A 65 -10.37 23.64 4.02
N SER A 66 -11.10 22.66 3.49
CA SER A 66 -10.49 21.45 2.95
C SER A 66 -11.31 20.82 1.84
N THR A 67 -10.64 19.98 1.06
CA THR A 67 -11.26 18.99 0.18
C THR A 67 -10.72 17.61 0.54
N THR A 68 -11.60 16.62 0.62
CA THR A 68 -11.22 15.26 1.04
C THR A 68 -11.81 14.23 0.08
N TYR A 69 -10.94 13.49 -0.60
CA TYR A 69 -11.33 12.28 -1.33
C TYR A 69 -11.37 11.09 -0.35
N SER A 70 -12.39 10.24 -0.45
CA SER A 70 -12.55 9.04 0.39
C SER A 70 -12.77 7.78 -0.46
N SER A 71 -12.17 6.66 -0.05
CA SER A 71 -12.34 5.36 -0.71
C SER A 71 -12.03 4.20 0.23
N THR A 72 -12.80 3.12 0.14
CA THR A 72 -12.51 1.84 0.81
C THR A 72 -11.82 0.83 -0.13
N SER A 73 -11.45 1.27 -1.33
CA SER A 73 -10.94 0.41 -2.41
C SER A 73 -9.42 0.26 -2.44
N SER A 74 -8.71 0.52 -1.33
CA SER A 74 -7.26 0.34 -1.32
C SER A 74 -6.88 -1.12 -1.56
N ASN A 75 -5.86 -1.37 -2.39
CA ASN A 75 -5.26 -2.70 -2.55
C ASN A 75 -3.97 -2.90 -1.73
N GLY A 76 -3.53 -1.91 -0.94
CA GLY A 76 -2.27 -1.96 -0.19
C GLY A 76 -1.04 -1.45 -0.95
N GLY A 77 -1.16 -1.19 -2.25
CA GLY A 77 -0.10 -0.72 -3.12
C GLY A 77 0.28 0.74 -2.87
N LYS A 78 1.46 1.11 -3.38
CA LYS A 78 1.95 2.50 -3.39
C LYS A 78 0.93 3.41 -4.07
N LEU A 79 0.64 4.58 -3.51
CA LEU A 79 -0.22 5.60 -4.12
C LEU A 79 0.65 6.74 -4.63
N ASP A 80 0.52 7.07 -5.91
CA ASP A 80 1.09 8.27 -6.52
C ASP A 80 -0.01 9.32 -6.67
N ILE A 81 0.28 10.55 -6.21
CA ILE A 81 -0.70 11.62 -6.08
C ILE A 81 -0.15 12.89 -6.73
N SER A 82 -1.00 13.59 -7.47
CA SER A 82 -0.68 14.92 -7.99
C SER A 82 -1.91 15.82 -8.01
N PHE A 83 -1.69 17.13 -7.93
CA PHE A 83 -2.70 18.14 -8.22
C PHE A 83 -2.05 19.44 -8.68
N LYS A 84 -2.83 20.30 -9.29
CA LYS A 84 -2.46 21.67 -9.64
C LYS A 84 -3.06 22.62 -8.63
N TYR A 85 -2.34 23.69 -8.34
CA TYR A 85 -2.88 24.79 -7.56
C TYR A 85 -2.49 26.14 -8.14
N LYS A 86 -3.41 27.08 -8.03
CA LYS A 86 -3.23 28.49 -8.40
C LYS A 86 -3.61 29.35 -7.22
N THR A 87 -2.86 30.43 -6.99
CA THR A 87 -3.23 31.47 -6.04
C THR A 87 -3.34 32.81 -6.75
N PHE A 88 -4.25 33.65 -6.27
CA PHE A 88 -4.41 35.02 -6.77
C PHE A 88 -4.89 35.92 -5.63
N ILE A 89 -4.59 37.20 -5.72
CA ILE A 89 -4.92 38.18 -4.70
C ILE A 89 -6.31 38.75 -4.96
N TYR A 90 -7.07 39.00 -3.89
CA TYR A 90 -8.27 39.82 -3.98
C TYR A 90 -7.93 41.28 -3.63
N SER A 91 -8.20 42.22 -4.55
CA SER A 91 -7.92 43.65 -4.37
C SER A 91 -6.45 43.91 -3.99
N ASN A 92 -6.18 44.71 -2.96
CA ASN A 92 -4.84 45.04 -2.44
C ASN A 92 -4.31 44.02 -1.40
N GLY A 93 -4.83 42.78 -1.41
CA GLY A 93 -4.42 41.73 -0.47
C GLY A 93 -3.00 41.20 -0.71
N SER A 94 -2.69 40.08 -0.06
CA SER A 94 -1.44 39.33 -0.28
C SER A 94 -1.68 37.85 -0.01
N VAL A 95 -0.82 37.00 -0.57
CA VAL A 95 -0.88 35.56 -0.34
C VAL A 95 -0.01 35.21 0.87
N ASN A 96 -0.61 34.84 1.99
CA ASN A 96 0.11 34.33 3.15
C ASN A 96 -0.68 33.26 3.90
N GLY A 97 -0.26 32.01 3.76
CA GLY A 97 -0.81 30.86 4.46
C GLY A 97 -0.15 29.56 4.01
N ASN A 98 -0.83 28.43 4.16
CA ASN A 98 -0.32 27.14 3.70
C ASN A 98 -1.43 26.21 3.22
N LEU A 99 -1.06 25.26 2.35
CA LEU A 99 -1.81 24.05 2.08
C LEU A 99 -1.10 22.88 2.73
N LYS A 100 -1.81 22.08 3.52
CA LYS A 100 -1.34 20.78 3.99
C LYS A 100 -1.93 19.69 3.11
N VAL A 101 -1.06 18.78 2.70
CA VAL A 101 -1.42 17.60 1.93
C VAL A 101 -1.29 16.41 2.86
N GLU A 102 -2.40 15.73 3.11
CA GLU A 102 -2.55 14.78 4.19
C GLU A 102 -3.27 13.51 3.71
N TYR A 103 -3.07 12.41 4.42
CA TYR A 103 -3.86 11.20 4.22
C TYR A 103 -4.20 10.50 5.54
N SER A 104 -5.21 9.64 5.51
CA SER A 104 -5.59 8.75 6.59
C SER A 104 -5.89 7.36 6.02
N ALA A 105 -5.59 6.32 6.79
CA ALA A 105 -5.94 4.93 6.49
C ALA A 105 -7.02 4.38 7.46
N ASP A 106 -7.57 5.24 8.33
CA ASP A 106 -8.48 4.88 9.41
C ASP A 106 -9.76 5.72 9.40
N GLY A 107 -10.23 6.11 8.22
CA GLY A 107 -11.47 6.86 8.07
C GLY A 107 -11.40 8.30 8.58
N GLY A 108 -10.20 8.86 8.68
CA GLY A 108 -9.96 10.24 9.09
C GLY A 108 -9.84 10.44 10.59
N GLN A 109 -9.65 9.37 11.36
CA GLN A 109 -9.38 9.48 12.80
C GLN A 109 -7.97 10.05 13.04
N ASN A 110 -6.99 9.61 12.26
CA ASN A 110 -5.62 10.12 12.30
C ASN A 110 -5.15 10.51 10.89
N TYR A 111 -4.68 11.75 10.75
CA TYR A 111 -4.10 12.24 9.50
C TYR A 111 -2.57 12.29 9.58
N GLN A 112 -1.91 11.75 8.57
CA GLN A 112 -0.48 11.88 8.33
C GLN A 112 -0.23 12.96 7.28
N THR A 113 0.71 13.87 7.56
CA THR A 113 1.09 14.93 6.62
C THR A 113 2.13 14.43 5.63
N LEU A 114 1.84 14.50 4.33
CA LEU A 114 2.79 14.23 3.25
C LEU A 114 3.64 15.46 2.94
N SER A 115 3.02 16.64 2.97
CA SER A 115 3.68 17.89 2.61
C SER A 115 2.93 19.09 3.17
N THR A 116 3.67 20.16 3.43
CA THR A 116 3.13 21.50 3.70
C THR A 116 3.65 22.44 2.62
N ILE A 117 2.75 22.97 1.80
CA ILE A 117 3.04 23.96 0.77
C ILE A 117 2.83 25.34 1.40
N ASN A 118 3.92 26.07 1.64
CA ASN A 118 3.84 27.45 2.12
C ASN A 118 3.45 28.37 0.96
N LEU A 119 2.35 29.11 1.13
CA LEU A 119 1.86 30.08 0.16
C LEU A 119 2.31 31.47 0.62
N THR A 120 3.36 32.01 0.00
CA THR A 120 3.94 33.32 0.35
C THR A 120 3.84 34.35 -0.79
N SER A 121 3.37 33.92 -1.96
CA SER A 121 3.18 34.76 -3.14
C SER A 121 2.14 34.17 -4.09
N VAL A 122 1.77 34.94 -5.11
CA VAL A 122 0.95 34.46 -6.24
C VAL A 122 1.66 33.30 -6.95
N ALA A 123 0.94 32.21 -7.16
CA ALA A 123 1.35 31.03 -7.90
C ALA A 123 0.41 30.89 -9.11
N PRO A 124 0.88 31.14 -10.35
CA PRO A 124 -0.01 31.21 -11.51
C PRO A 124 -0.65 29.87 -11.84
N CYS A 125 0.13 28.78 -11.77
CA CYS A 125 -0.30 27.37 -11.82
C CYS A 125 0.87 26.47 -11.46
N ALA A 126 0.98 26.11 -10.19
CA ALA A 126 2.01 25.21 -9.69
C ALA A 126 1.49 23.77 -9.64
N ASN A 127 2.40 22.81 -9.82
CA ASN A 127 2.10 21.39 -9.68
C ASN A 127 2.66 20.90 -8.34
N TRP A 128 1.84 20.15 -7.60
CA TRP A 128 2.31 19.33 -6.50
C TRP A 128 2.23 17.86 -6.89
N SER A 129 3.24 17.09 -6.50
CA SER A 129 3.24 15.64 -6.62
C SER A 129 3.89 15.01 -5.40
N GLY A 130 3.39 13.86 -4.98
CA GLY A 130 3.94 13.09 -3.89
C GLY A 130 3.46 11.65 -3.94
N SER A 131 3.98 10.82 -3.04
CA SER A 131 3.59 9.41 -2.97
C SER A 131 3.43 8.94 -1.54
N ILE A 132 2.45 8.06 -1.33
CA ILE A 132 2.32 7.28 -0.10
C ILE A 132 2.97 5.91 -0.36
N PRO A 133 3.94 5.49 0.45
CA PRO A 133 4.60 4.20 0.28
C PRO A 133 3.62 3.02 0.33
N GLN A 134 4.02 1.91 -0.29
CA GLN A 134 3.30 0.65 -0.20
C GLN A 134 3.07 0.25 1.28
N SER A 135 1.95 -0.43 1.54
CA SER A 135 1.50 -0.89 2.86
C SER A 135 1.12 0.21 3.86
N SER A 136 1.41 1.49 3.60
CA SER A 136 0.99 2.60 4.47
C SER A 136 -0.54 2.80 4.49
N VAL A 137 -1.25 2.34 3.46
CA VAL A 137 -2.70 2.27 3.39
C VAL A 137 -3.08 0.82 3.06
N PRO A 138 -3.31 -0.05 4.05
CA PRO A 138 -3.57 -1.48 3.83
C PRO A 138 -4.74 -1.77 2.89
N ALA A 139 -4.78 -2.98 2.35
CA ALA A 139 -5.89 -3.41 1.52
C ALA A 139 -7.22 -3.34 2.29
N GLY A 140 -8.25 -2.75 1.67
CA GLY A 140 -9.57 -2.54 2.29
C GLY A 140 -9.63 -1.44 3.37
N ALA A 141 -8.54 -0.69 3.60
CA ALA A 141 -8.54 0.43 4.53
C ALA A 141 -9.51 1.54 4.09
N ASP A 142 -10.10 2.26 5.05
CA ASP A 142 -10.89 3.46 4.81
C ASP A 142 -9.94 4.64 4.55
N PHE A 143 -9.54 4.77 3.30
CA PHE A 143 -8.57 5.75 2.83
C PHE A 143 -9.22 7.12 2.68
N LYS A 144 -8.56 8.14 3.20
CA LYS A 144 -8.86 9.54 2.93
C LYS A 144 -7.62 10.27 2.45
N PHE A 145 -7.75 11.02 1.37
CA PHE A 145 -6.77 12.00 0.91
C PHE A 145 -7.34 13.39 1.11
N ARG A 146 -6.63 14.27 1.82
CA ARG A 146 -7.10 15.61 2.17
C ARG A 146 -6.09 16.67 1.77
N ILE A 147 -6.59 17.72 1.14
CA ILE A 147 -5.89 18.99 0.99
C ILE A 147 -6.61 19.99 1.88
N SER A 148 -5.91 20.52 2.89
CA SER A 148 -6.45 21.53 3.80
C SER A 148 -5.68 22.83 3.66
N GLY A 149 -6.37 23.96 3.58
CA GLY A 149 -5.73 25.26 3.55
C GLY A 149 -5.91 26.00 4.86
N GLN A 150 -4.88 26.72 5.29
CA GLN A 150 -4.87 27.52 6.52
C GLN A 150 -4.33 28.91 6.19
N TRP A 151 -5.12 29.92 6.51
CA TRP A 151 -4.80 31.33 6.37
C TRP A 151 -3.80 31.76 7.45
N THR A 152 -2.93 32.70 7.12
CA THR A 152 -2.06 33.38 8.09
C THR A 152 -2.27 34.89 8.06
N SER A 153 -2.26 35.51 6.87
CA SER A 153 -2.61 36.93 6.69
C SER A 153 -2.92 37.26 5.22
N GLY A 154 -3.36 38.49 4.97
CA GLY A 154 -3.72 38.97 3.62
C GLY A 154 -5.05 38.41 3.12
N ASP A 155 -5.49 38.85 1.94
CA ASP A 155 -6.70 38.36 1.31
C ASP A 155 -6.35 37.75 -0.06
N TYR A 156 -6.55 36.44 -0.18
CA TYR A 156 -6.19 35.70 -1.38
C TYR A 156 -7.12 34.52 -1.60
N TRP A 157 -7.03 33.98 -2.81
CA TRP A 157 -7.78 32.82 -3.24
C TRP A 157 -6.84 31.70 -3.63
N VAL A 158 -7.33 30.48 -3.49
CA VAL A 158 -6.69 29.25 -3.96
C VAL A 158 -7.66 28.52 -4.87
N ILE A 159 -7.18 28.05 -6.02
CA ILE A 159 -7.87 27.09 -6.87
C ILE A 159 -7.06 25.80 -6.85
N LEU A 160 -7.73 24.68 -6.58
CA LEU A 160 -7.21 23.32 -6.75
C LEU A 160 -7.81 22.73 -8.01
N ASP A 161 -7.00 21.98 -8.74
CA ASP A 161 -7.36 21.47 -10.06
C ASP A 161 -6.59 20.17 -10.38
N ASP A 162 -7.11 19.36 -11.31
CA ASP A 162 -6.50 18.11 -11.79
C ASP A 162 -5.99 17.17 -10.66
N VAL A 163 -6.83 16.87 -9.67
CA VAL A 163 -6.46 15.94 -8.60
C VAL A 163 -6.42 14.52 -9.14
N LYS A 164 -5.25 13.90 -9.09
CA LYS A 164 -5.02 12.52 -9.54
C LYS A 164 -4.43 11.68 -8.42
N ILE A 165 -4.99 10.50 -8.23
CA ILE A 165 -4.51 9.48 -7.29
C ILE A 165 -4.47 8.16 -8.05
N SER A 166 -3.31 7.55 -8.18
CA SER A 166 -3.18 6.23 -8.80
C SER A 166 -2.45 5.28 -7.87
N GLN A 167 -3.07 4.15 -7.57
CA GLN A 167 -2.47 3.10 -6.78
C GLN A 167 -1.75 2.10 -7.68
N SER A 168 -0.55 1.66 -7.34
CA SER A 168 0.10 0.54 -8.04
C SER A 168 -0.53 -0.80 -7.63
N PRO A 169 -0.46 -1.84 -8.46
CA PRO A 169 -0.82 -3.19 -8.03
C PRO A 169 0.00 -3.61 -6.81
N PHE A 170 -0.66 -4.21 -5.81
CA PHE A 170 0.03 -4.76 -4.65
C PHE A 170 0.47 -6.20 -4.92
N LEU A 171 1.76 -6.38 -5.16
CA LEU A 171 2.40 -7.70 -5.30
C LEU A 171 3.24 -7.94 -4.05
N ALA A 172 2.69 -8.61 -3.05
CA ALA A 172 3.47 -9.03 -1.90
C ALA A 172 4.26 -10.29 -2.26
N THR A 173 5.59 -10.17 -2.44
CA THR A 173 6.48 -11.31 -2.19
C THR A 173 6.70 -11.37 -0.69
N SER A 174 6.40 -12.49 -0.07
CA SER A 174 6.69 -12.70 1.35
C SER A 174 8.19 -12.92 1.55
N ASP A 175 9.00 -11.87 1.42
CA ASP A 175 10.42 -11.90 1.80
C ASP A 175 10.52 -11.66 3.31
N ILE A 176 10.26 -12.72 4.07
CA ILE A 176 10.35 -12.70 5.53
C ILE A 176 11.84 -12.77 5.89
N THR A 177 12.44 -11.63 6.24
CA THR A 177 13.76 -11.52 6.89
C THR A 177 13.71 -12.09 8.32
N LYS A 178 13.41 -13.39 8.47
CA LYS A 178 13.58 -14.13 9.72
C LYS A 178 14.93 -14.81 9.67
N LYS A 179 15.67 -14.76 10.79
CA LYS A 179 16.92 -15.51 10.97
C LYS A 179 16.63 -16.99 10.73
N GLU A 180 17.00 -17.46 9.55
CA GLU A 180 16.51 -18.73 9.04
C GLU A 180 17.16 -19.91 9.77
N THR A 181 16.37 -20.86 10.24
CA THR A 181 16.89 -22.17 10.67
C THR A 181 17.50 -22.87 9.44
N THR A 182 18.81 -23.08 9.47
CA THR A 182 19.55 -23.83 8.45
C THR A 182 19.65 -25.30 8.83
N VAL A 183 19.81 -26.15 7.81
CA VAL A 183 19.86 -27.62 7.95
C VAL A 183 21.13 -28.10 7.27
N TYR A 184 21.95 -28.89 7.96
CA TYR A 184 23.21 -29.40 7.43
C TYR A 184 23.59 -30.76 8.03
N PRO A 185 24.42 -31.57 7.35
CA PRO A 185 24.84 -31.38 5.96
C PRO A 185 23.67 -31.65 5.00
N ASN A 186 23.76 -31.10 3.80
CA ASN A 186 22.89 -31.43 2.68
C ASN A 186 23.74 -31.40 1.40
N PRO A 187 24.03 -32.54 0.75
CA PRO A 187 23.51 -33.88 0.99
C PRO A 187 23.88 -34.49 2.35
N PHE A 188 23.04 -35.40 2.84
CA PHE A 188 23.24 -36.13 4.11
C PHE A 188 23.25 -37.64 3.89
N LYS A 189 23.89 -38.38 4.81
CA LYS A 189 23.90 -39.86 4.80
C LYS A 189 22.91 -40.45 5.81
N GLU A 190 23.11 -40.14 7.10
CA GLU A 190 22.28 -40.71 8.18
C GLU A 190 21.66 -39.66 9.09
N VAL A 191 22.29 -38.50 9.23
CA VAL A 191 21.95 -37.50 10.24
C VAL A 191 21.95 -36.11 9.61
N ILE A 192 21.01 -35.28 10.05
CA ILE A 192 21.00 -33.83 9.80
C ILE A 192 21.00 -33.09 11.14
N TYR A 193 21.50 -31.86 11.11
CA TYR A 193 21.61 -30.94 12.23
C TYR A 193 20.84 -29.65 11.93
N LEU A 194 20.28 -29.05 12.99
CA LEU A 194 19.59 -27.76 12.96
C LEU A 194 20.38 -26.75 13.81
N ASP A 195 20.78 -25.63 13.21
CA ASP A 195 21.59 -24.61 13.90
C ASP A 195 20.82 -23.93 15.05
N ASN A 196 19.51 -23.75 14.87
CA ASN A 196 18.60 -23.09 15.83
C ASN A 196 17.47 -24.03 16.30
N ALA A 197 17.82 -25.25 16.72
CA ALA A 197 16.83 -26.26 17.12
C ALA A 197 15.90 -25.81 18.26
N ASP A 198 16.34 -24.91 19.14
CA ASP A 198 15.55 -24.43 20.28
C ASP A 198 14.30 -23.63 19.85
N ALA A 199 14.35 -23.01 18.67
CA ALA A 199 13.22 -22.29 18.08
C ALA A 199 12.27 -23.22 17.31
N VAL A 200 12.65 -24.47 17.07
CA VAL A 200 11.89 -25.44 16.29
C VAL A 200 10.94 -26.22 17.19
N LYS A 201 9.70 -26.39 16.73
CA LYS A 201 8.66 -27.20 17.37
C LYS A 201 8.68 -28.62 16.80
N SER A 202 8.66 -28.74 15.49
CA SER A 202 8.66 -30.04 14.81
C SER A 202 9.29 -29.97 13.42
N VAL A 203 9.67 -31.14 12.91
CA VAL A 203 10.08 -31.35 11.54
C VAL A 203 9.20 -32.41 10.89
N SER A 204 8.91 -32.24 9.61
CA SER A 204 8.22 -33.22 8.79
C SER A 204 8.97 -33.45 7.48
N ILE A 205 9.12 -34.70 7.08
CA ILE A 205 9.78 -35.11 5.86
C ILE A 205 8.74 -35.71 4.91
N ALA A 206 8.68 -35.21 3.69
CA ALA A 206 7.87 -35.74 2.61
C ALA A 206 8.73 -36.20 1.43
N ASP A 207 8.26 -37.20 0.69
CA ASP A 207 8.86 -37.58 -0.59
C ASP A 207 8.48 -36.58 -1.71
N ILE A 208 9.06 -36.76 -2.91
CA ILE A 208 8.79 -35.90 -4.07
C ILE A 208 7.32 -35.88 -4.52
N SER A 209 6.52 -36.88 -4.12
CA SER A 209 5.10 -36.97 -4.41
C SER A 209 4.25 -36.28 -3.35
N GLY A 210 4.86 -35.64 -2.35
CA GLY A 210 4.19 -34.94 -1.26
C GLY A 210 3.66 -35.87 -0.16
N ARG A 211 3.96 -37.18 -0.21
CA ARG A 211 3.56 -38.11 0.83
C ARG A 211 4.44 -37.91 2.05
N ASN A 212 3.82 -37.63 3.20
CA ASN A 212 4.51 -37.51 4.47
C ASN A 212 5.11 -38.86 4.87
N ILE A 213 6.43 -38.89 5.03
CA ILE A 213 7.20 -40.08 5.40
C ILE A 213 7.42 -40.12 6.91
N LYS A 214 7.68 -38.96 7.52
CA LYS A 214 8.02 -38.86 8.94
C LYS A 214 7.67 -37.50 9.50
N THR A 215 7.20 -37.47 10.74
CA THR A 215 7.03 -36.24 11.52
C THR A 215 7.59 -36.45 12.91
N LEU A 216 8.45 -35.54 13.36
CA LEU A 216 9.18 -35.64 14.61
C LEU A 216 9.07 -34.31 15.37
N ALA A 217 8.79 -34.38 16.67
CA ALA A 217 9.01 -33.24 17.56
C ALA A 217 10.52 -33.05 17.74
N VAL A 218 11.01 -31.81 17.67
CA VAL A 218 12.44 -31.54 17.82
C VAL A 218 12.75 -31.37 19.30
N THR A 219 13.45 -32.35 19.86
CA THR A 219 13.93 -32.33 21.25
C THR A 219 15.45 -32.19 21.36
N SER A 220 16.17 -32.28 20.24
CA SER A 220 17.62 -32.13 20.16
C SER A 220 18.05 -31.55 18.81
N LYS A 221 19.29 -31.06 18.71
CA LYS A 221 19.87 -30.52 17.46
C LYS A 221 20.12 -31.59 16.38
N GLU A 222 20.17 -32.86 16.78
CA GLU A 222 20.46 -33.99 15.90
C GLU A 222 19.15 -34.70 15.49
N ILE A 223 18.97 -34.94 14.18
CA ILE A 223 17.84 -35.71 13.67
C ILE A 223 18.38 -36.87 12.84
N ARG A 224 18.06 -38.10 13.29
CA ARG A 224 18.45 -39.35 12.62
C ARG A 224 17.41 -39.76 11.57
N LEU A 225 17.88 -39.92 10.34
CA LEU A 225 17.11 -40.25 9.14
C LEU A 225 17.77 -41.40 8.35
N SER A 226 18.42 -42.33 9.06
CA SER A 226 19.09 -43.49 8.47
C SER A 226 18.13 -44.41 7.70
N ASP A 227 16.86 -44.45 8.12
CA ASP A 227 15.76 -45.23 7.55
C ASP A 227 15.27 -44.76 6.18
N LEU A 228 15.63 -43.53 5.76
CA LEU A 228 15.30 -43.03 4.43
C LEU A 228 16.18 -43.70 3.36
N LYS A 229 15.60 -43.96 2.19
CA LYS A 229 16.36 -44.43 1.02
C LYS A 229 17.09 -43.26 0.36
N LYS A 230 18.08 -43.55 -0.50
CA LYS A 230 18.71 -42.52 -1.35
C LYS A 230 17.64 -41.83 -2.20
N GLY A 231 17.67 -40.50 -2.26
CA GLY A 231 16.66 -39.73 -2.98
C GLY A 231 16.51 -38.28 -2.53
N VAL A 232 15.52 -37.60 -3.12
CA VAL A 232 15.17 -36.22 -2.81
C VAL A 232 13.95 -36.18 -1.91
N TYR A 233 14.01 -35.33 -0.88
CA TYR A 233 12.96 -35.15 0.10
C TYR A 233 12.68 -33.66 0.33
N ILE A 234 11.49 -33.35 0.82
CA ILE A 234 11.12 -32.02 1.30
C ILE A 234 11.05 -32.06 2.82
N LEU A 235 11.89 -31.28 3.48
CA LEU A 235 11.86 -31.05 4.91
C LEU A 235 11.04 -29.79 5.20
N THR A 236 10.00 -29.92 6.01
CA THR A 236 9.24 -28.81 6.59
C THR A 236 9.63 -28.65 8.06
N ILE A 237 10.10 -27.47 8.43
CA ILE A 237 10.42 -27.07 9.80
C ILE A 237 9.28 -26.18 10.29
N GLU A 238 8.62 -26.55 11.38
CA GLU A 238 7.65 -25.71 12.07
C GLU A 238 8.32 -25.14 13.32
N ASN A 239 8.38 -23.82 13.43
CA ASN A 239 8.91 -23.12 14.59
C ASN A 239 7.86 -23.00 15.70
N LYS A 240 8.30 -22.76 16.94
CA LYS A 240 7.41 -22.57 18.10
C LYS A 240 6.46 -21.39 17.95
N ASP A 241 6.84 -20.40 17.15
CA ASP A 241 6.00 -19.25 16.81
C ASP A 241 4.97 -19.51 15.68
N GLY A 242 4.88 -20.76 15.21
CA GLY A 242 3.96 -21.18 14.14
C GLY A 242 4.46 -20.95 12.72
N SER A 243 5.59 -20.27 12.52
CA SER A 243 6.18 -20.11 11.18
C SER A 243 6.71 -21.44 10.62
N LYS A 244 6.55 -21.64 9.31
CA LYS A 244 6.97 -22.86 8.61
C LYS A 244 8.02 -22.53 7.55
N LYS A 245 9.07 -23.34 7.47
CA LYS A 245 10.10 -23.27 6.42
C LYS A 245 10.18 -24.60 5.71
N GLN A 246 10.27 -24.59 4.38
CA GLN A 246 10.54 -25.79 3.61
C GLN A 246 11.94 -25.72 3.00
N THR A 247 12.66 -26.85 3.02
CA THR A 247 13.94 -26.99 2.33
C THR A 247 14.06 -28.35 1.66
N LYS A 248 14.76 -28.39 0.55
CA LYS A 248 15.08 -29.62 -0.18
C LYS A 248 16.20 -30.36 0.56
N LEU A 249 16.01 -31.64 0.83
CA LEU A 249 17.04 -32.54 1.34
C LEU A 249 17.41 -33.57 0.28
N ILE A 250 18.71 -33.89 0.20
CA ILE A 250 19.25 -34.92 -0.68
C ILE A 250 19.91 -35.99 0.19
N LYS A 251 19.39 -37.21 0.13
CA LYS A 251 20.02 -38.37 0.77
C LYS A 251 20.92 -39.09 -0.23
N ASP A 252 22.19 -39.19 0.13
CA ASP A 252 23.20 -40.00 -0.57
C ASP A 252 23.43 -41.35 0.13
#